data_AF-A0A2N3EZY9-F1
#
_entry.id   AF-A0A2N3EZY9-F1
#
_cell.length_a   1.000
_cell.length_b   1.000
_cell.length_c   1.000
_cell.angle_alpha   90.00
_cell.angle_beta   90.00
_cell.angle_gamma   90.00
#
_symmetry.space_group_name_H-M   'P 1'
#
loop_
_entity.id
_entity.type
_entity.pdbx_description
1 polymer ?
#
loop_
_entity_poly.entity_id
_entity_poly.type
_entity_poly.pdbx_seq_one_letter_code
_entity_poly.pdbx_strand_id
1 'polypeptide(L)'
;MQLEWQQARARASHPQNGVRRPPGTVELRQLAETCSGCGDCVAVCPSGALELDTLGYPCVTSEGGRCEQCGLCADVCTRGAIVYTPAMLRARERALAIDGGAVLCAEDLRAEEPLGTI
;
A
#
# COMPACT_ATOMS: atom_id res chain seq x y z
N MET A 1 -25.70 7.71 -13.22
CA MET A 1 -26.09 7.43 -11.82
C MET A 1 -24.96 6.67 -11.08
N GLN A 2 -23.72 7.21 -11.10
CA GLN A 2 -22.53 6.64 -10.44
C GLN A 2 -21.70 7.70 -9.67
N LEU A 3 -22.05 9.00 -9.82
CA LEU A 3 -21.29 10.13 -9.24
C LEU A 3 -21.68 10.45 -7.79
N GLU A 4 -22.86 10.04 -7.32
CA GLU A 4 -23.38 10.46 -6.00
C GLU A 4 -22.63 9.79 -4.84
N TRP A 5 -22.18 8.54 -5.01
CA TRP A 5 -21.38 7.83 -4.01
C TRP A 5 -19.99 8.42 -3.81
N GLN A 6 -19.33 8.85 -4.89
CA GLN A 6 -18.00 9.46 -4.83
C GLN A 6 -18.03 10.82 -4.12
N GLN A 7 -19.09 11.61 -4.35
CA GLN A 7 -19.24 12.96 -3.78
C GLN A 7 -19.64 12.95 -2.30
N ALA A 8 -20.39 11.95 -1.84
CA ALA A 8 -20.78 11.81 -0.43
C ALA A 8 -19.56 11.56 0.49
N ARG A 9 -18.59 10.77 0.03
CA ARG A 9 -17.35 10.42 0.79
C ARG A 9 -16.40 11.61 0.95
N ALA A 10 -16.34 12.49 -0.05
CA ALA A 10 -15.53 13.71 0.01
C ALA A 10 -16.08 14.75 1.01
N ARG A 11 -17.37 14.68 1.36
CA ARG A 11 -18.05 15.61 2.29
C ARG A 11 -18.10 15.12 3.74
N ALA A 12 -17.81 13.84 3.98
CA ALA A 12 -17.73 13.28 5.32
C ALA A 12 -16.43 13.74 5.99
N SER A 13 -16.49 14.89 6.66
CA SER A 13 -15.47 15.35 7.61
C SER A 13 -15.25 14.24 8.64
N HIS A 14 -14.08 13.62 8.59
CA HIS A 14 -13.74 12.43 9.35
C HIS A 14 -13.64 12.73 10.85
N PRO A 15 -14.37 12.01 11.71
CA PRO A 15 -14.12 12.01 13.14
C PRO A 15 -12.83 11.23 13.40
N GLN A 16 -11.79 11.96 13.80
CA GLN A 16 -10.48 11.41 14.12
C GLN A 16 -10.50 10.99 15.58
N ASN A 17 -10.85 9.74 15.88
CA ASN A 17 -10.52 9.15 17.18
C ASN A 17 -10.59 7.60 17.12
N GLY A 18 -9.47 6.94 16.82
CA GLY A 18 -9.30 5.49 17.07
C GLY A 18 -9.13 4.57 15.87
N VAL A 19 -9.47 5.00 14.64
CA VAL A 19 -9.30 4.16 13.45
C VAL A 19 -7.81 4.09 13.06
N ARG A 20 -7.23 2.90 13.16
CA ARG A 20 -5.85 2.64 12.74
C ARG A 20 -5.81 2.45 11.24
N ARG A 21 -5.08 3.29 10.51
CA ARG A 21 -4.91 3.14 9.06
C ARG A 21 -3.68 2.28 8.73
N PRO A 22 -3.66 1.57 7.59
CA PRO A 22 -2.46 0.88 7.13
C PRO A 22 -1.27 1.83 7.08
N PRO A 23 -0.05 1.38 7.41
CA PRO A 23 1.12 2.24 7.27
C PRO A 23 1.29 2.68 5.82
N GLY A 24 1.66 3.94 5.61
CA GLY A 24 1.78 4.50 4.26
C GLY A 24 0.48 5.01 3.65
N THR A 25 -0.63 4.97 4.39
CA THR A 25 -1.84 5.71 3.99
C THR A 25 -1.51 7.21 3.95
N VAL A 26 -1.88 7.88 2.87
CA VAL A 26 -1.67 9.32 2.70
C VAL A 26 -2.55 10.12 3.67
N GLU A 27 -2.24 11.42 3.82
CA GLU A 27 -3.03 12.33 4.63
C GLU A 27 -4.51 12.31 4.23
N LEU A 28 -5.37 12.48 5.23
CA LEU A 28 -6.81 12.25 5.11
C LEU A 28 -7.48 13.02 3.95
N ARG A 29 -7.07 14.26 3.69
CA ARG A 29 -7.56 15.04 2.55
C ARG A 29 -7.23 14.35 1.23
N GLN A 30 -5.96 14.01 1.03
CA GLN A 30 -5.51 13.35 -0.19
C GLN A 30 -6.13 11.96 -0.31
N LEU A 31 -6.33 11.26 0.80
CA LEU A 31 -6.99 9.97 0.82
C LEU A 31 -8.43 10.06 0.28
N ALA A 32 -9.17 11.12 0.63
CA ALA A 32 -10.51 11.33 0.13
C ALA A 32 -10.58 11.62 -1.39
N GLU A 33 -9.50 12.17 -1.96
CA GLU A 33 -9.39 12.45 -3.39
C GLU A 33 -8.88 11.23 -4.19
N THR A 34 -8.00 10.45 -3.57
CA THR A 34 -7.26 9.36 -4.22
C THR A 34 -7.87 7.98 -3.99
N CYS A 35 -8.49 7.69 -2.84
CA CYS A 35 -9.05 6.37 -2.58
C CYS A 35 -10.45 6.23 -3.18
N SER A 36 -10.63 5.27 -4.10
CA SER A 36 -11.94 4.91 -4.64
C SER A 36 -12.72 3.95 -3.73
N GLY A 37 -12.09 3.36 -2.72
CA GLY A 37 -12.66 2.28 -1.90
C GLY A 37 -12.91 0.98 -2.68
N CYS A 38 -12.07 0.65 -3.67
CA CYS A 38 -12.17 -0.57 -4.46
C CYS A 38 -11.99 -1.87 -3.65
N GLY A 39 -11.25 -1.81 -2.52
CA GLY A 39 -11.01 -2.97 -1.66
C GLY A 39 -9.83 -3.85 -2.09
N ASP A 40 -9.08 -3.52 -3.14
CA ASP A 40 -7.94 -4.35 -3.59
C ASP A 40 -6.90 -4.58 -2.49
N CYS A 41 -6.64 -3.55 -1.67
CA CYS A 41 -5.75 -3.65 -0.52
C CYS A 41 -6.22 -4.63 0.55
N VAL A 42 -7.54 -4.79 0.73
CA VAL A 42 -8.13 -5.78 1.64
C VAL A 42 -7.98 -7.17 1.04
N ALA A 43 -8.32 -7.33 -0.24
CA ALA A 43 -8.25 -8.61 -0.93
C ALA A 43 -6.83 -9.21 -1.00
N VAL A 44 -5.81 -8.36 -1.16
CA VAL A 44 -4.41 -8.81 -1.24
C VAL A 44 -3.78 -9.03 0.15
N CYS A 45 -4.43 -8.64 1.24
CA CYS A 45 -3.81 -8.69 2.57
C CYS A 45 -3.67 -10.15 3.06
N PRO A 46 -2.45 -10.71 3.13
CA PRO A 46 -2.27 -12.12 3.43
C PRO A 46 -2.62 -12.46 4.89
N SER A 47 -2.43 -11.50 5.81
CA SER A 47 -2.78 -11.68 7.22
C SER A 47 -4.24 -11.36 7.54
N GLY A 48 -5.03 -10.91 6.56
CA GLY A 48 -6.42 -10.49 6.78
C GLY A 48 -6.56 -9.31 7.75
N ALA A 49 -5.50 -8.53 7.96
CA ALA A 49 -5.48 -7.44 8.95
C ALA A 49 -6.24 -6.19 8.52
N LEU A 50 -6.74 -6.14 7.28
CA LEU A 50 -7.34 -4.95 6.68
C LEU A 50 -8.83 -5.15 6.38
N GLU A 51 -9.60 -4.08 6.57
CA GLU A 51 -11.00 -3.98 6.15
C GLU A 51 -11.26 -2.57 5.60
N LEU A 52 -12.45 -2.34 5.03
CA LEU A 52 -12.91 -0.98 4.71
C LEU A 52 -13.77 -0.46 5.86
N ASP A 53 -13.48 0.74 6.35
CA ASP A 53 -14.29 1.40 7.35
C ASP A 53 -15.65 1.84 6.79
N THR A 54 -16.48 2.43 7.65
CA THR A 54 -17.81 2.94 7.29
C THR A 54 -17.80 4.02 6.21
N LEU A 55 -16.63 4.61 5.94
CA LEU A 55 -16.41 5.64 4.93
C LEU A 55 -15.70 5.07 3.69
N GLY A 56 -15.53 3.75 3.64
CA GLY A 56 -14.96 2.97 2.55
C GLY A 56 -13.45 3.10 2.44
N TYR A 57 -12.75 3.62 3.46
CA TYR A 57 -11.30 3.73 3.47
C TYR A 57 -10.67 2.54 4.19
N PRO A 58 -9.47 2.09 3.77
CA PRO A 58 -8.83 0.95 4.39
C PRO A 58 -8.42 1.24 5.83
N CYS A 59 -8.80 0.38 6.76
CA CYS A 59 -8.37 0.41 8.16
C CYS A 59 -7.83 -0.94 8.61
N VAL A 60 -7.02 -0.91 9.66
CA VAL A 60 -6.50 -2.09 10.33
C VAL A 60 -7.53 -2.52 11.37
N THR A 61 -8.05 -3.73 11.20
CA THR A 61 -9.01 -4.33 12.12
C THR A 61 -8.31 -5.18 13.17
N SER A 62 -8.94 -5.33 14.33
CA SER A 62 -8.52 -6.29 15.36
C SER A 62 -9.11 -7.67 15.15
N GLU A 63 -10.11 -7.82 14.27
CA GLU A 63 -10.76 -9.12 14.00
C GLU A 63 -9.88 -10.05 13.15
N GLY A 64 -8.97 -9.46 12.36
CA GLY A 64 -8.02 -10.18 11.52
C GLY A 64 -6.67 -10.47 12.19
N GLY A 65 -5.71 -10.91 11.38
CA GLY A 65 -4.31 -11.03 11.80
C GLY A 65 -3.66 -9.67 12.06
N ARG A 66 -2.37 -9.68 12.43
CA ARG A 66 -1.61 -8.43 12.62
C ARG A 66 -1.10 -7.91 11.27
N CYS A 67 -1.00 -6.58 11.15
CA CYS A 67 -0.34 -5.96 10.02
C CYS A 67 1.17 -6.27 10.08
N GLU A 68 1.68 -7.02 9.10
CA GLU A 68 3.09 -7.42 9.03
C GLU A 68 3.97 -6.40 8.30
N GLN A 69 3.38 -5.29 7.83
CA GLN A 69 4.07 -4.26 7.06
C GLN A 69 4.75 -4.80 5.79
N CYS A 70 4.15 -5.81 5.13
CA CYS A 70 4.69 -6.42 3.92
C CYS A 70 4.67 -5.51 2.68
N GLY A 71 3.79 -4.50 2.66
CA GLY A 71 3.71 -3.52 1.57
C GLY A 71 2.82 -3.92 0.38
N LEU A 72 2.23 -5.12 0.36
CA LEU A 72 1.36 -5.56 -0.74
C LEU A 72 0.15 -4.63 -0.98
N CYS A 73 -0.38 -4.01 0.07
CA CYS A 73 -1.44 -3.02 -0.06
C CYS A 73 -0.99 -1.76 -0.82
N ALA A 74 0.29 -1.39 -0.74
CA ALA A 74 0.88 -0.30 -1.53
C ALA A 74 1.16 -0.74 -2.98
N ASP A 75 1.56 -2.00 -3.21
CA ASP A 75 1.77 -2.55 -4.57
C ASP A 75 0.50 -2.50 -5.42
N VAL A 76 -0.64 -2.91 -4.85
CA VAL A 76 -1.90 -2.96 -5.60
C VAL A 76 -2.59 -1.60 -5.72
N CYS A 77 -2.17 -0.60 -4.94
CA CYS A 77 -2.84 0.69 -4.90
C CYS A 77 -2.41 1.59 -6.08
N THR A 78 -3.02 1.35 -7.24
CA THR A 78 -2.73 2.12 -8.47
C THR A 78 -3.12 3.61 -8.39
N ARG A 79 -3.95 3.98 -7.42
CA ARG A 79 -4.38 5.38 -7.18
C ARG A 79 -3.50 6.16 -6.21
N GLY A 80 -2.50 5.53 -5.59
CA GLY A 80 -1.58 6.20 -4.66
C GLY A 80 -2.21 6.63 -3.33
N ALA A 81 -3.30 5.98 -2.91
CA ALA A 81 -3.91 6.20 -1.59
C ALA A 81 -3.10 5.54 -0.45
N ILE A 82 -2.36 4.48 -0.76
CA ILE A 82 -1.40 3.81 0.12
C ILE A 82 -0.07 3.77 -0.65
N VAL A 83 0.99 4.24 -0.01
CA VAL A 83 2.34 4.29 -0.58
C VAL A 83 3.33 3.50 0.26
N TYR A 84 4.46 3.17 -0.33
CA TYR A 84 5.55 2.49 0.37
C TYR A 84 6.10 3.33 1.53
N THR A 85 6.19 2.72 2.70
CA THR A 85 6.95 3.28 3.82
C THR A 85 8.38 2.75 3.83
N PRO A 86 9.34 3.46 4.46
CA PRO A 86 10.69 2.95 4.64
C PRO A 86 10.72 1.60 5.39
N ALA A 87 9.80 1.36 6.33
CA ALA A 87 9.72 0.10 7.06
C ALA A 87 9.35 -1.07 6.14
N MET A 88 8.41 -0.86 5.21
CA MET A 88 7.99 -1.87 4.22
C MET A 88 9.12 -2.20 3.24
N LEU A 89 9.78 -1.18 2.70
CA LEU A 89 10.89 -1.38 1.75
C LEU A 89 12.01 -2.20 2.38
N ARG A 90 12.40 -1.88 3.62
CA ARG A 90 13.39 -2.66 4.37
C ARG A 90 12.95 -4.09 4.63
N ALA A 91 11.67 -4.32 4.91
CA ALA A 91 11.14 -5.68 5.09
C ALA A 91 11.22 -6.48 3.79
N ARG A 92 10.89 -5.85 2.65
CA ARG A 92 10.98 -6.43 1.31
C ARG A 92 12.42 -6.71 0.89
N GLU A 93 13.35 -5.78 1.11
CA GLU A 93 14.79 -5.97 0.87
C GLU A 93 15.35 -7.18 1.63
N ARG A 94 14.99 -7.33 2.91
CA ARG A 94 15.40 -8.49 3.71
C ARG A 94 14.82 -9.80 3.20
N ALA A 95 13.57 -9.81 2.74
CA ALA A 95 12.96 -11.01 2.17
C ALA A 95 13.67 -11.45 0.89
N LEU A 96 14.01 -10.50 0.00
CA LEU A 96 14.74 -10.77 -1.25
C LEU A 96 16.17 -11.27 -1.00
N ALA A 97 16.84 -10.75 0.03
CA ALA A 97 18.19 -11.17 0.41
C ALA A 97 18.27 -12.65 0.84
N ILE A 98 17.18 -13.27 1.28
CA ILE A 98 17.14 -14.68 1.70
C ILE A 98 17.03 -15.62 0.50
N ASP A 99 16.40 -15.17 -0.59
CA ASP A 99 16.18 -15.98 -1.80
C ASP A 99 17.30 -15.84 -2.85
N GLY A 100 18.44 -15.25 -2.47
CA GLY A 100 19.56 -15.00 -3.38
C GLY A 100 19.29 -13.94 -4.45
N GLY A 101 18.18 -13.20 -4.35
CA GLY A 101 17.84 -12.11 -5.25
C GLY A 101 18.63 -10.85 -4.90
N ALA A 102 19.68 -10.57 -5.66
CA ALA A 102 20.45 -9.34 -5.54
C ALA A 102 19.51 -8.12 -5.71
N VAL A 103 19.38 -7.31 -4.65
CA VAL A 103 18.93 -5.93 -4.81
C VAL A 103 20.03 -5.23 -5.60
N LEU A 104 19.83 -5.09 -6.92
CA LEU A 104 20.74 -4.31 -7.74
C LEU A 104 20.74 -2.89 -7.20
N CYS A 105 21.85 -2.45 -6.64
CA CYS A 105 22.00 -1.05 -6.31
C CYS A 105 22.12 -0.26 -7.62
N ALA A 106 21.81 1.04 -7.62
CA ALA A 106 21.89 1.87 -8.83
C ALA A 106 23.29 1.89 -9.48
N GLU A 107 24.31 1.46 -8.74
CA GLU A 107 25.70 1.35 -9.19
C GLU A 107 25.94 0.05 -10.00
N ASP A 108 25.19 -1.02 -9.73
CA ASP A 108 25.29 -2.32 -10.41
C ASP A 108 24.71 -2.30 -11.83
N LEU A 109 23.83 -1.34 -12.14
CA LEU A 109 23.19 -1.19 -13.46
C LEU A 109 24.14 -0.68 -14.57
N ARG A 110 25.43 -0.45 -14.28
CA ARG A 110 26.44 -0.02 -15.26
C ARG A 110 27.32 -1.16 -15.79
N ALA A 111 27.09 -2.40 -15.38
CA ALA A 111 27.94 -3.54 -15.70
C ALA A 111 27.41 -4.46 -16.82
N GLU A 112 26.37 -4.07 -17.56
CA GLU A 112 25.88 -4.80 -18.74
C GLU A 112 26.31 -4.11 -20.05
N GLU A 113 27.62 -4.00 -20.28
CA GLU A 113 28.11 -3.87 -21.67
C GLU A 113 28.29 -5.30 -22.22
N PRO A 114 27.53 -5.70 -23.25
CA PRO A 114 27.53 -7.08 -23.73
C PRO A 114 28.88 -7.44 -24.36
N LEU A 115 29.36 -8.63 -24.00
CA LEU A 115 30.44 -9.35 -24.67
C LEU A 115 30.21 -9.40 -26.18
N GLY A 116 30.91 -8.54 -26.90
CA GLY A 116 31.10 -8.64 -28.35
C GLY A 116 32.29 -9.54 -28.65
N THR A 117 32.01 -10.81 -28.93
CA THR A 117 32.91 -11.72 -29.63
C THR A 117 33.14 -11.23 -31.06
N ILE A 118 34.39 -10.97 -31.45
CA ILE A 118 35.18 -11.71 -32.45
C ILE A 118 36.68 -11.48 -32.20
#